data_AF-A0A0Q5B137-F1
#
_entry.id   AF-A0A0Q5B137-F1
#
_cell.length_a   1.000
_cell.length_b   1.000
_cell.length_c   1.000
_cell.angle_alpha   90.00
_cell.angle_beta   90.00
_cell.angle_gamma   90.00
#
_symmetry.space_group_name_H-M   'P 1'
#
loop_
_entity.id
_entity.type
_entity.pdbx_description
1 polymer ?
#
loop_
_entity_poly.entity_id
_entity_poly.type
_entity_poly.pdbx_seq_one_letter_code
_entity_poly.pdbx_strand_id
1 'polypeptide(L)' 'MSGDHFVLSTATPWDDRTETIGVYASEAWAREAATTWLRDPDREAFPRCIVETWSGPNLLERSVIEGIDAEDAPEDVRAD' A
#
# COMPACT_ATOMS: atom_id res chain seq x y z
N MET A 1 20.85 9.88 16.15
CA MET A 1 19.41 9.58 16.29
C MET A 1 18.99 8.94 14.98
N SER A 2 18.67 7.65 14.98
CA SER A 2 18.01 7.06 13.81
C SER A 2 16.63 7.66 13.74
N GLY A 3 16.36 8.43 12.69
CA GLY A 3 15.02 8.94 12.43
C GLY A 3 14.05 7.79 12.13
N ASP A 4 12.76 8.11 12.17
CA ASP A 4 11.73 7.16 11.77
C ASP A 4 11.89 6.85 10.27
N HIS A 5 11.61 5.60 9.90
CA HIS A 5 11.60 5.16 8.52
C HIS A 5 10.33 4.38 8.22
N PHE A 6 9.92 4.41 6.97
CA PHE A 6 8.65 3.86 6.51
C PHE A 6 8.93 2.74 5.51
N VAL A 7 8.54 1.53 5.85
CA VAL A 7 8.70 0.36 4.98
C VAL A 7 7.41 0.15 4.22
N LEU A 8 7.46 0.21 2.89
CA LEU A 8 6.37 -0.17 2.02
C LEU A 8 6.56 -1.62 1.61
N SER A 9 5.55 -2.44 1.86
CA SER A 9 5.48 -3.81 1.38
C SER A 9 4.18 -4.05 0.63
N THR A 10 4.14 -5.09 -0.19
CA THR A 10 2.91 -5.60 -0.80
C THR A 10 2.53 -6.95 -0.22
N ALA A 11 1.24 -7.27 -0.22
CA ALA A 11 0.71 -8.57 0.15
C ALA A 11 -0.36 -9.00 -0.84
N THR A 12 -0.41 -10.31 -1.10
CA THR A 12 -1.56 -10.92 -1.80
C THR A 12 -2.72 -11.08 -0.80
N PRO A 13 -3.98 -11.18 -1.25
CA PRO A 13 -5.12 -11.29 -0.34
C PRO A 13 -5.25 -12.71 0.26
N TRP A 14 -4.54 -13.71 -0.31
CA TRP A 14 -4.61 -15.11 0.09
C TRP A 14 -3.42 -15.56 0.97
N ASP A 15 -2.38 -14.73 1.06
CA ASP A 15 -1.13 -15.08 1.74
C ASP A 15 -0.53 -13.86 2.44
N ASP A 16 -0.20 -14.03 3.72
CA ASP A 16 0.37 -12.98 4.59
C ASP A 16 1.84 -12.66 4.29
N ARG A 17 2.47 -13.33 3.31
CA ARG A 17 3.84 -13.00 2.91
C ARG A 17 3.85 -11.62 2.31
N THR A 18 4.61 -10.75 2.97
CA THR A 18 4.89 -9.42 2.50
C THR A 18 6.17 -9.41 1.70
N GLU A 19 6.14 -8.74 0.55
CA GLU A 19 7.35 -8.41 -0.22
C GLU A 19 7.66 -6.92 -0.07
N THR A 20 8.86 -6.59 0.37
CA THR A 20 9.27 -5.19 0.53
C THR A 20 9.51 -4.54 -0.83
N ILE A 21 8.77 -3.46 -1.08
CA ILE A 21 8.87 -2.64 -2.29
C ILE A 21 9.92 -1.55 -2.11
N GLY A 22 9.98 -0.94 -0.92
CA GLY A 22 10.87 0.19 -0.68
C GLY A 22 10.88 0.66 0.76
N VAL A 23 11.89 1.48 1.09
CA VAL A 23 12.05 2.14 2.39
C VAL A 23 12.15 3.65 2.16
N TYR A 24 11.35 4.41 2.89
CA TYR A 24 11.18 5.84 2.72
C TYR A 24 11.51 6.59 4.01
N ALA A 25 11.99 7.83 3.85
CA ALA A 25 12.25 8.74 4.96
C ALA A 25 10.99 9.52 5.43
N SER A 26 9.86 9.35 4.75
CA SER A 26 8.61 10.07 5.02
C SER A 26 7.40 9.19 4.74
N GLU A 27 6.40 9.26 5.62
CA GLU A 27 5.12 8.59 5.46
C GLU A 27 4.40 9.02 4.18
N ALA A 28 4.44 10.32 3.87
CA ALA A 28 3.77 10.87 2.70
C ALA A 28 4.31 10.24 1.40
N TRP A 29 5.63 10.06 1.31
CA TRP A 29 6.25 9.40 0.16
C TRP A 29 5.96 7.91 0.10
N ALA A 30 5.93 7.22 1.25
CA ALA A 30 5.54 5.81 1.29
C ALA A 30 4.09 5.61 0.83
N ARG A 31 3.16 6.49 1.24
CA ARG A 31 1.75 6.47 0.82
C ARG A 31 1.57 6.81 -0.65
N GLU A 32 2.32 7.78 -1.17
CA GLU A 32 2.31 8.12 -2.60
C GLU A 32 2.79 6.92 -3.43
N ALA A 33 3.91 6.31 -3.05
CA ALA A 33 4.44 5.12 -3.71
C ALA A 33 3.47 3.92 -3.64
N ALA A 34 2.80 3.72 -2.50
CA ALA A 34 1.74 2.71 -2.36
C ALA A 34 0.61 2.95 -3.35
N THR A 35 0.15 4.21 -3.47
CA THR A 35 -0.91 4.59 -4.42
C THR A 35 -0.48 4.34 -5.86
N THR A 36 0.77 4.66 -6.21
CA THR A 36 1.33 4.38 -7.54
C THR A 36 1.38 2.88 -7.80
N TRP A 37 1.82 2.07 -6.83
CA TRP A 37 1.87 0.61 -6.95
C TRP A 37 0.49 0.01 -7.18
N LEU A 38 -0.52 0.44 -6.43
CA LEU A 38 -1.89 -0.08 -6.53
C LEU A 38 -2.61 0.30 -7.84
N ARG A 39 -2.11 1.31 -8.57
CA ARG A 39 -2.66 1.73 -9.87
C ARG A 39 -2.00 1.03 -11.05
N ASP A 40 -0.98 0.22 -10.82
CA ASP A 40 -0.22 -0.47 -11.85
C ASP A 40 -1.02 -1.69 -12.36
N PRO A 41 -1.47 -1.69 -13.63
CA PRO A 41 -2.35 -2.73 -14.17
C PRO A 41 -1.67 -4.09 -14.30
N ASP A 42 -0.32 -4.15 -14.33
CA ASP A 42 0.43 -5.40 -14.40
C ASP A 42 0.53 -6.10 -13.03
N ARG A 43 -0.05 -5.52 -11.97
CA ARG A 43 0.01 -6.02 -10.59
C ARG A 43 -1.30 -6.61 -10.09
N GLU A 44 -2.09 -7.22 -10.97
CA GLU A 44 -3.35 -7.95 -10.67
C GLU A 44 -3.25 -8.96 -9.50
N ALA A 45 -2.06 -9.35 -9.07
CA ALA A 45 -1.84 -10.26 -7.94
C ALA A 45 -1.79 -9.58 -6.55
N PHE A 46 -1.71 -8.26 -6.48
CA PHE A 46 -1.33 -7.53 -5.26
C PHE A 46 -2.30 -6.39 -4.92
N PRO A 47 -3.47 -6.70 -4.34
CA PRO A 47 -4.51 -5.72 -4.05
C PRO A 47 -4.20 -4.90 -2.79
N ARG A 48 -3.06 -5.10 -2.13
CA ARG A 48 -2.76 -4.43 -0.85
C ARG A 48 -1.32 -3.97 -0.76
N CYS A 49 -1.16 -2.76 -0.27
CA CYS A 49 0.08 -2.22 0.24
C CYS A 49 0.02 -2.12 1.76
N ILE A 50 1.16 -2.31 2.41
CA ILE A 50 1.33 -2.17 3.84
C ILE A 50 2.44 -1.16 4.06
N VAL A 51 2.14 -0.11 4.82
CA VAL A 51 3.13 0.87 5.26
C VAL A 51 3.38 0.66 6.74
N GLU A 52 4.63 0.40 7.09
CA GLU A 52 5.05 0.24 8.48
C GLU A 52 5.96 1.39 8.89
N THR A 53 5.70 1.98 10.04
CA THR A 53 6.52 3.05 10.63
C THR A 53 7.44 2.43 11.67
N TRP A 54 8.74 2.63 11.52
CA TRP A 54 9.77 2.04 12.36
C TRP A 54 10.68 3.09 12.97
N SER A 55 11.04 2.90 14.24
CA SER A 55 12.04 3.71 14.94
C SER A 55 13.14 2.80 15.49
N GLY A 56 14.27 2.77 14.77
CA GLY A 56 15.28 1.73 14.96
C GLY A 56 14.69 0.33 14.73
N PRO A 57 14.85 -0.63 15.66
CA PRO A 57 14.30 -1.98 15.53
C PRO A 57 12.83 -2.10 15.97
N ASN A 58 12.19 -0.99 16.38
CA ASN A 58 10.84 -1.01 16.95
C ASN A 58 9.81 -0.62 15.89
N LEU A 59 8.82 -1.49 15.67
CA LEU A 59 7.63 -1.16 14.91
C LEU A 59 6.72 -0.26 15.74
N LEU A 60 6.40 0.92 15.21
CA LEU A 60 5.52 1.89 15.86
C LEU A 60 4.09 1.77 15.37
N GLU A 61 3.90 1.67 14.05
CA GLU A 61 2.59 1.60 13.41
C GLU A 61 2.65 0.70 12.18
N ARG A 62 1.53 0.02 11.89
CA ARG A 62 1.32 -0.71 10.64
C ARG A 62 -0.04 -0.32 10.05
N SER A 63 -0.01 0.24 8.85
CA SER A 63 -1.19 0.70 8.11
C SER A 63 -1.37 -0.12 6.83
N VAL A 64 -2.57 -0.64 6.58
CA VAL A 64 -2.92 -1.36 5.35
C VAL A 64 -3.65 -0.40 4.41
N ILE A 65 -3.24 -0.40 3.15
CA ILE A 65 -3.82 0.38 2.06
C ILE A 65 -4.31 -0.63 1.03
N GLU A 66 -5.63 -0.78 0.92
CA GLU A 66 -6.24 -1.63 -0.09
C GLU A 66 -6.31 -0.89 -1.43
N GLY A 67 -6.08 -1.62 -2.51
CA GLY A 67 -6.34 -1.19 -3.87
C GLY A 67 -7.82 -0.97 -4.04
N ILE A 68 -8.17 0.05 -4.82
CA ILE A 68 -9.55 0.31 -5.19
C ILE A 68 -9.95 -0.85 -6.10
N ASP A 69 -10.83 -1.74 -5.63
CA ASP A 69 -11.49 -2.71 -6.51
C ASP A 69 -12.07 -1.93 -7.68
N ALA A 70 -11.83 -2.39 -8.92
CA ALA A 70 -12.38 -1.77 -10.12
C ALA A 70 -13.93 -1.74 -10.17
N GLU A 71 -14.59 -2.20 -9.10
CA GLU A 71 -16.04 -2.18 -8.88
C GLU A 71 -16.55 -0.86 -8.25
N ASP A 72 -15.69 0.07 -7.82
CA ASP A 72 -16.11 1.43 -7.40
C ASP A 72 -16.19 2.40 -8.60
N ALA A 73 -16.57 1.89 -9.77
CA ALA A 73 -17.08 2.74 -10.83
C ALA A 73 -18.52 3.13 -10.45
N PRO A 74 -18.87 4.42 -10.34
CA PRO A 74 -20.26 4.80 -10.13
C PRO A 74 -21.09 4.17 -11.26
N GLU A 75 -22.05 3.32 -10.91
CA GLU A 75 -23.03 2.81 -11.86
C GLU A 75 -23.74 4.02 -12.48
N ASP A 76 -23.31 4.40 -13.69
CA ASP A 76 -24.06 5.26 -14.60
C ASP A 76 -25.29 4.45 -15.03
N VAL A 77 -26.30 4.42 -14.16
CA VAL A 77 -27.62 3.91 -14.51
C VAL A 77 -28.26 4.96 -15.39
N ARG A 78 -27.98 4.81 -16.69
CA ARG A 78 -28.63 5.51 -17.79
C ARG A 78 -30.14 5.57 -17.58
N ALA A 79 -30.66 6.77 -17.84
CA ALA A 79 -32.08 7.05 -18.00
C ALA A 79 -32.73 6.11 -19.04
N ASP A 80 -33.89 5.59 -18.68
CA ASP A 80 -35.03 5.35 -19.59
C ASP A 80 -36.31 5.84 -18.89
#